data_AF-A0A1F7GWQ7-F1
#
_entry.id   AF-A0A1F7GWQ7-F1
#
_cell.length_a   1.000
_cell.length_b   1.000
_cell.length_c   1.000
_cell.angle_alpha   90.00
_cell.angle_beta   90.00
_cell.angle_gamma   90.00
#
_symmetry.space_group_name_H-M   'P 1'
#
loop_
_entity.id
_entity.type
_entity.pdbx_description
1 polymer ?
#
loop_
_entity_poly.entity_id
_entity_poly.type
_entity_poly.pdbx_seq_one_letter_code
_entity_poly.pdbx_strand_id
1 'polypeptide(L)'
;MDENIPQLLYYATITFADGSVETPSFFVFDNMPKGIEMVKKFYEKEGRPMKSITIKELIFIDSRVIPKETHIVMPNNDFGLSEDFRDRLMDQDLVERAEEENSTESIMAIFPEEQEGDELLCRAFYMGPFLKEKNIDGLMRSLLQDPFEISTPIDYLWFYRPTGESKYLSFNN
;
A
#
# COMPACT_ATOMS: atom_id res chain seq x y z
N MET A 1 -11.76 1.65 -20.00
CA MET A 1 -11.05 1.07 -18.85
C MET A 1 -9.60 1.05 -19.22
N ASP A 2 -8.73 1.43 -18.30
CA ASP A 2 -7.29 1.49 -18.52
C ASP A 2 -6.76 0.06 -18.73
N GLU A 3 -6.10 -0.22 -19.86
CA GLU A 3 -5.64 -1.58 -20.21
C GLU A 3 -4.43 -2.02 -19.38
N ASN A 4 -3.90 -1.15 -18.51
CA ASN A 4 -2.63 -1.32 -17.81
C ASN A 4 -2.75 -1.58 -16.29
N ILE A 5 -3.95 -1.91 -15.79
CA ILE A 5 -4.16 -2.18 -14.37
C ILE A 5 -3.53 -3.54 -13.99
N PRO A 6 -2.55 -3.58 -13.07
CA PRO A 6 -1.93 -4.83 -12.64
C PRO A 6 -2.96 -5.78 -12.02
N GLN A 7 -3.09 -7.00 -12.52
CA GLN A 7 -4.06 -7.96 -11.97
C GLN A 7 -3.62 -8.54 -10.62
N LEU A 8 -2.33 -8.47 -10.34
CA LEU A 8 -1.68 -8.92 -9.13
C LEU A 8 -0.76 -7.81 -8.65
N LEU A 9 -0.86 -7.47 -7.37
CA LEU A 9 0.04 -6.57 -6.68
C LEU A 9 0.57 -7.27 -5.42
N TYR A 10 1.65 -6.71 -4.89
CA TYR A 10 2.30 -7.17 -3.69
C TYR A 10 2.55 -6.01 -2.75
N TYR A 11 2.44 -6.26 -1.45
CA TYR A 11 2.85 -5.32 -0.40
C TYR A 11 3.65 -6.07 0.66
N ALA A 12 4.32 -5.32 1.54
CA ALA A 12 5.25 -5.89 2.50
C ALA A 12 4.95 -5.45 3.93
N THR A 13 5.13 -6.36 4.88
CA THR A 13 5.31 -6.04 6.30
C THR A 13 6.76 -6.33 6.67
N ILE A 14 7.46 -5.34 7.21
CA ILE A 14 8.86 -5.42 7.62
C ILE A 14 8.92 -5.62 9.13
N THR A 15 9.78 -6.53 9.57
CA THR A 15 10.23 -6.59 10.97
C THR A 15 11.67 -6.10 11.03
N PHE A 16 11.95 -5.13 11.88
CA PHE A 16 13.28 -4.55 12.05
C PHE A 16 14.07 -5.27 13.15
N ALA A 17 15.38 -5.01 13.20
CA ALA A 17 16.27 -5.59 14.19
C ALA A 17 15.94 -5.15 15.63
N ASP A 18 15.36 -3.97 15.81
CA ASP A 18 14.89 -3.45 17.11
C ASP A 18 13.57 -4.07 17.58
N GLY A 19 12.96 -4.94 16.75
CA GLY A 19 11.69 -5.60 17.03
C GLY A 19 10.45 -4.81 16.59
N SER A 20 10.62 -3.59 16.06
CA SER A 20 9.50 -2.84 15.47
C SER A 20 9.00 -3.54 14.20
N VAL A 21 7.70 -3.38 13.94
CA VAL A 21 7.01 -3.95 12.77
C VAL A 21 6.32 -2.81 12.04
N GLU A 22 6.38 -2.84 10.71
CA GLU A 22 5.85 -1.78 9.85
C GLU A 22 5.29 -2.33 8.55
N THR A 23 4.11 -1.86 8.17
CA THR A 23 3.55 -2.08 6.83
C THR A 23 3.50 -0.73 6.11
N PRO A 24 4.53 -0.39 5.31
CA PRO A 24 4.64 0.91 4.66
C PRO A 24 3.57 1.11 3.60
N SER A 25 2.92 2.27 3.61
CA SER A 25 1.87 2.64 2.66
C SER A 25 2.39 2.91 1.25
N PHE A 26 3.70 3.08 1.05
CA PHE A 26 4.31 3.43 -0.23
C PHE A 26 4.96 2.23 -0.95
N PHE A 27 4.77 0.98 -0.47
CA PHE A 27 5.36 -0.19 -1.14
C PHE A 27 4.31 -1.20 -1.58
N VAL A 28 3.47 -0.78 -2.52
CA VAL A 28 2.67 -1.70 -3.34
C VAL A 28 3.29 -1.80 -4.72
N PHE A 29 3.66 -3.01 -5.16
CA PHE A 29 4.44 -3.21 -6.39
C PHE A 29 3.92 -4.38 -7.21
N ASP A 30 4.13 -4.32 -8.54
CA ASP A 30 3.68 -5.34 -9.49
C ASP A 30 4.72 -6.47 -9.74
N ASN A 31 5.92 -6.32 -9.19
CA ASN A 31 7.01 -7.27 -9.39
C ASN A 31 7.69 -7.64 -8.07
N MET A 32 7.42 -8.85 -7.58
CA MET A 32 7.90 -9.29 -6.26
C MET A 32 9.43 -9.22 -6.08
N PRO A 33 10.29 -9.80 -6.96
CA PRO A 33 11.74 -9.70 -6.79
C PRO A 33 12.27 -8.26 -6.72
N LYS A 34 11.80 -7.40 -7.65
CA LYS A 34 12.21 -5.99 -7.71
C LYS A 34 11.68 -5.18 -6.53
N GLY A 35 10.45 -5.46 -6.10
CA GLY A 35 9.86 -4.82 -4.91
C GLY A 35 10.60 -5.14 -3.63
N ILE A 36 11.02 -6.40 -3.42
CA ILE A 36 11.87 -6.77 -2.27
C ILE A 36 13.19 -5.99 -2.29
N GLU A 37 13.82 -5.86 -3.46
CA GLU A 37 15.07 -5.10 -3.60
C GLU A 37 14.86 -3.59 -3.33
N MET A 38 13.72 -3.04 -3.77
CA MET A 38 13.34 -1.64 -3.54
C MET A 38 13.16 -1.36 -2.05
N VAL A 39 12.39 -2.21 -1.35
CA VAL A 39 12.20 -2.11 0.12
C VAL A 39 13.53 -2.22 0.85
N LYS A 40 14.41 -3.14 0.44
CA LYS A 40 15.76 -3.28 1.00
C LYS A 40 16.59 -2.02 0.87
N LYS A 41 16.71 -1.50 -0.35
CA LYS A 41 17.51 -0.30 -0.62
C LYS A 41 17.00 0.90 0.16
N PHE A 42 15.68 1.05 0.27
CA PHE A 42 15.07 2.13 1.03
C PHE A 42 15.47 2.08 2.51
N TYR A 43 15.20 0.96 3.21
CA TYR A 43 15.50 0.89 4.64
C TYR A 43 17.01 0.78 4.96
N GLU A 44 17.83 0.30 4.03
CA GLU A 44 19.29 0.39 4.13
C GLU A 44 19.77 1.84 4.16
N LYS A 45 19.22 2.70 3.29
CA LYS A 45 19.52 4.14 3.27
C LYS A 45 19.05 4.88 4.51
N GLU A 46 17.89 4.50 5.04
CA GLU A 46 17.34 5.03 6.29
C GLU A 46 18.12 4.55 7.54
N GLY A 47 19.10 3.65 7.38
CA GLY A 47 19.88 3.11 8.50
C GLY A 47 19.03 2.25 9.45
N ARG A 48 17.90 1.71 8.99
CA ARG A 48 17.01 0.85 9.76
C ARG A 48 17.20 -0.61 9.33
N PRO A 49 18.06 -1.38 10.02
CA PRO A 49 18.35 -2.76 9.62
C PRO A 49 17.09 -3.64 9.73
N MET A 50 16.70 -4.23 8.61
CA MET A 50 15.59 -5.17 8.55
C MET A 50 16.04 -6.55 9.03
N LYS A 51 15.22 -7.18 9.87
CA LYS A 51 15.39 -8.56 10.32
C LYS A 51 14.69 -9.54 9.37
N SER A 52 13.50 -9.18 8.92
CA SER A 52 12.73 -9.99 7.97
C SER A 52 11.72 -9.15 7.22
N ILE A 53 11.21 -9.71 6.12
CA ILE A 53 10.13 -9.15 5.32
C ILE A 53 9.10 -10.24 5.03
N THR A 54 7.82 -9.90 5.19
CA THR A 54 6.69 -10.72 4.80
C THR A 54 6.02 -10.05 3.61
N ILE A 55 6.10 -10.68 2.44
CA ILE A 55 5.43 -10.22 1.21
C ILE A 55 4.05 -10.85 1.14
N LYS A 56 3.04 -10.08 0.78
CA LYS A 56 1.64 -10.49 0.75
C LYS A 56 1.03 -10.16 -0.60
N GLU A 57 0.12 -11.00 -1.08
CA GLU A 57 -0.48 -10.86 -2.41
C GLU A 57 -1.86 -10.18 -2.38
N LEU A 58 -2.11 -9.41 -3.44
CA LEU A 58 -3.32 -8.64 -3.68
C LEU A 58 -3.86 -8.96 -5.08
N ILE A 59 -5.10 -9.44 -5.18
CA ILE A 59 -5.74 -9.68 -6.48
C ILE A 59 -6.69 -8.54 -6.83
N PHE A 60 -6.63 -8.09 -8.07
CA PHE A 60 -7.51 -7.04 -8.57
C PHE A 60 -8.98 -7.46 -8.50
N ILE A 61 -9.85 -6.52 -8.11
CA ILE A 61 -11.29 -6.73 -8.04
C ILE A 61 -12.02 -5.82 -9.04
N ASP A 62 -11.77 -4.52 -8.98
CA ASP A 62 -12.51 -3.51 -9.75
C ASP A 62 -11.76 -2.18 -9.76
N SER A 63 -12.16 -1.29 -10.66
CA SER A 63 -11.74 0.11 -10.67
C SER A 63 -12.96 1.02 -10.68
N ARG A 64 -12.99 2.04 -9.82
CA ARG A 64 -14.08 3.03 -9.83
C ARG A 64 -13.55 4.42 -10.08
N VAL A 65 -14.26 5.12 -10.97
CA VAL A 65 -14.11 6.56 -11.14
C VAL A 65 -14.61 7.22 -9.87
N ILE A 66 -13.84 8.20 -9.40
CA ILE A 66 -14.18 8.99 -8.24
C ILE A 66 -14.76 10.32 -8.72
N PRO A 67 -15.80 10.86 -8.04
CA PRO A 67 -16.24 12.22 -8.30
C PRO A 67 -15.07 13.21 -8.27
N LYS A 68 -15.01 14.14 -9.23
CA LYS A 68 -13.90 15.11 -9.36
C LYS A 68 -13.67 16.00 -8.13
N GLU A 69 -14.65 16.04 -7.25
CA GLU A 69 -14.67 16.82 -6.00
C GLU A 69 -14.28 16.00 -4.77
N THR A 70 -14.02 14.70 -4.92
CA THR A 70 -13.48 13.87 -3.84
C THR A 70 -12.00 14.15 -3.67
N HIS A 71 -11.62 14.51 -2.45
CA HIS A 71 -10.25 14.70 -2.04
C HIS A 71 -9.84 13.50 -1.17
N ILE A 72 -8.71 12.87 -1.47
CA ILE A 72 -8.18 11.73 -0.71
C ILE A 72 -6.76 12.06 -0.25
N VAL A 73 -6.40 11.70 0.98
CA VAL A 73 -5.01 11.77 1.48
C VAL A 73 -4.17 10.77 0.73
N MET A 74 -3.18 11.29 0.01
CA MET A 74 -2.00 10.53 -0.36
C MET A 74 -0.82 11.10 0.43
N PRO A 75 0.03 10.27 1.05
CA PRO A 75 1.27 10.76 1.64
C PRO A 75 2.12 11.37 0.52
N ASN A 76 2.48 12.66 0.65
CA ASN A 76 3.13 13.46 -0.40
C ASN A 76 4.22 12.70 -1.18
N ASN A 77 4.11 12.76 -2.51
CA ASN A 77 4.87 11.95 -3.48
C ASN A 77 6.26 12.48 -3.84
N ASP A 78 6.69 13.61 -3.30
CA ASP A 78 8.05 14.09 -3.55
C ASP A 78 9.02 13.21 -2.75
N PHE A 79 9.88 12.47 -3.44
CA PHE A 79 11.07 11.82 -2.87
C PHE A 79 12.10 12.83 -2.28
N GLY A 80 11.66 13.95 -1.75
CA GLY A 80 12.33 14.67 -0.68
C GLY A 80 11.67 14.26 0.62
N LEU A 81 12.29 13.32 1.36
CA LEU A 81 11.94 12.98 2.74
C LEU A 81 11.48 14.24 3.50
N SER A 82 10.17 14.40 3.68
CA SER A 82 9.64 15.45 4.54
C SER A 82 10.21 15.24 5.94
N GLU A 83 10.75 16.31 6.54
CA GLU A 83 11.35 16.25 7.88
C GLU A 83 10.34 15.92 8.99
N ASP A 84 9.03 15.94 8.69
CA ASP A 84 7.97 15.43 9.56
C ASP A 84 7.54 14.02 9.13
N PHE A 85 8.28 13.05 9.67
CA PHE A 85 8.20 11.61 9.43
C PHE A 85 7.02 10.87 10.08
N ARG A 86 6.11 11.58 10.76
CA ARG A 86 5.23 10.96 11.78
C ARG A 86 3.95 10.31 11.26
N ASP A 87 3.55 10.56 10.01
CA ASP A 87 2.29 10.05 9.46
C ASP A 87 2.44 8.90 8.42
N ARG A 88 3.63 8.26 8.33
CA ARG A 88 3.93 7.22 7.31
C ARG A 88 3.54 5.79 7.67
N LEU A 89 2.98 5.60 8.86
CA LEU A 89 2.63 4.27 9.37
C LEU A 89 1.13 4.06 9.22
N MET A 90 0.77 3.01 8.50
CA MET A 90 -0.56 2.44 8.69
C MET A 90 -0.60 1.87 10.11
N ASP A 91 -1.70 2.12 10.83
CA ASP A 91 -1.91 1.50 12.13
C ASP A 91 -1.84 -0.02 11.95
N GLN A 92 -0.80 -0.63 12.50
CA GLN A 92 -0.49 -2.04 12.30
C GLN A 92 -1.64 -2.93 12.79
N ASP A 93 -2.38 -2.48 13.81
CA ASP A 93 -3.58 -3.17 14.30
C ASP A 93 -4.70 -3.15 13.24
N LEU A 94 -4.82 -2.08 12.43
CA LEU A 94 -5.79 -2.02 11.33
C LEU A 94 -5.40 -2.95 10.18
N VAL A 95 -4.10 -3.03 9.87
CA VAL A 95 -3.56 -3.94 8.84
C VAL A 95 -3.81 -5.39 9.24
N GLU A 96 -3.40 -5.77 10.44
CA GLU A 96 -3.56 -7.14 10.96
C GLU A 96 -5.03 -7.54 11.01
N ARG A 97 -5.91 -6.67 11.52
CA ARG A 97 -7.35 -6.95 11.55
C ARG A 97 -7.95 -7.10 10.16
N ALA A 98 -7.51 -6.31 9.19
CA ALA A 98 -7.97 -6.43 7.80
C ALA A 98 -7.48 -7.74 7.15
N GLU A 99 -6.31 -8.24 7.53
CA GLU A 99 -5.78 -9.50 7.01
C GLU A 99 -6.41 -10.73 7.71
N GLU A 100 -6.65 -10.66 9.01
CA GLU A 100 -7.05 -11.80 9.84
C GLU A 100 -8.57 -12.01 9.95
N GLU A 101 -9.38 -10.94 9.94
CA GLU A 101 -10.81 -11.05 10.30
C GLU A 101 -11.73 -11.59 9.19
N ASN A 102 -11.24 -11.76 7.95
CA ASN A 102 -11.78 -12.55 6.81
C ASN A 102 -11.32 -11.90 5.49
N SER A 103 -10.29 -12.44 4.84
CA SER A 103 -9.71 -11.90 3.59
C SER A 103 -10.72 -11.72 2.45
N THR A 104 -11.86 -12.43 2.47
CA THR A 104 -12.94 -12.24 1.49
C THR A 104 -13.75 -10.95 1.68
N GLU A 105 -13.64 -10.32 2.85
CA GLU A 105 -14.36 -9.12 3.26
C GLU A 105 -13.49 -7.86 3.32
N SER A 106 -12.18 -7.99 3.12
CA SER A 106 -11.25 -6.87 3.11
C SER A 106 -10.97 -6.41 1.69
N ILE A 107 -11.12 -5.10 1.48
CA ILE A 107 -10.80 -4.45 0.22
C ILE A 107 -9.78 -3.36 0.50
N MET A 108 -8.73 -3.36 -0.31
CA MET A 108 -7.67 -2.37 -0.29
C MET A 108 -7.86 -1.41 -1.46
N ALA A 109 -7.86 -0.12 -1.17
CA ALA A 109 -7.78 0.92 -2.18
C ALA A 109 -6.31 1.13 -2.56
N ILE A 110 -6.00 1.07 -3.85
CA ILE A 110 -4.69 1.39 -4.41
C ILE A 110 -4.87 2.60 -5.31
N PHE A 111 -4.00 3.59 -5.10
CA PHE A 111 -3.98 4.77 -5.93
C PHE A 111 -3.24 4.45 -7.24
N PRO A 112 -3.83 4.74 -8.40
CA PRO A 112 -3.26 4.37 -9.70
C PRO A 112 -2.06 5.23 -10.10
N GLU A 113 -1.80 6.31 -9.35
CA GLU A 113 -0.65 7.18 -9.58
C GLU A 113 0.64 6.43 -9.24
N GLU A 114 1.46 6.25 -10.26
CA GLU A 114 2.77 5.63 -10.12
C GLU A 114 3.68 6.54 -9.32
N GLN A 115 4.43 5.95 -8.40
CA GLN A 115 5.53 6.64 -7.76
C GLN A 115 6.58 6.98 -8.81
N GLU A 116 7.12 8.20 -8.74
CA GLU A 116 8.19 8.65 -9.62
C GLU A 116 9.53 8.69 -8.86
N GLY A 117 10.60 8.18 -9.47
CA GLY A 117 11.93 8.23 -8.87
C GLY A 117 12.95 7.39 -9.62
N ASP A 118 14.17 7.91 -9.79
CA ASP A 118 15.26 7.27 -10.54
C ASP A 118 15.68 5.89 -10.01
N GLU A 119 15.30 5.59 -8.76
CA GLU A 119 15.69 4.37 -8.05
C GLU A 119 14.57 3.34 -7.91
N LEU A 120 13.37 3.64 -8.42
CA LEU A 120 12.28 2.69 -8.42
C LEU A 120 12.62 1.52 -9.35
N LEU A 121 12.70 0.33 -8.77
CA LEU A 121 13.11 -0.88 -9.50
C LEU A 121 11.95 -1.51 -10.30
N CYS A 122 10.72 -1.15 -9.95
CA CYS A 122 9.46 -1.57 -10.55
C CYS A 122 8.41 -0.47 -10.42
N ARG A 123 7.24 -0.65 -11.07
CA ARG A 123 6.08 0.21 -10.84
C ARG A 123 5.63 0.03 -9.41
N ALA A 124 5.58 1.14 -8.68
CA ALA A 124 5.15 1.19 -7.29
C ALA A 124 3.98 2.15 -7.15
N PHE A 125 3.05 1.81 -6.27
CA PHE A 125 1.80 2.52 -6.05
C PHE A 125 1.62 2.80 -4.57
N TYR A 126 0.79 3.78 -4.26
CA TYR A 126 0.40 4.04 -2.88
C TYR A 126 -0.74 3.11 -2.45
N MET A 127 -0.53 2.51 -1.29
CA MET A 127 -1.55 1.82 -0.52
C MET A 127 -2.40 2.85 0.21
N GLY A 128 -3.70 2.84 -0.10
CA GLY A 128 -4.71 3.52 0.69
C GLY A 128 -5.10 2.74 1.96
N PRO A 129 -6.05 3.28 2.73
CA PRO A 129 -6.53 2.68 3.97
C PRO A 129 -7.15 1.30 3.75
N PHE A 130 -7.05 0.44 4.77
CA PHE A 130 -7.86 -0.77 4.87
C PHE A 130 -9.26 -0.42 5.34
N LEU A 131 -10.27 -0.83 4.55
CA LEU A 131 -11.65 -0.66 4.95
C LEU A 131 -12.33 -2.03 4.94
N LYS A 132 -12.96 -2.35 6.09
CA LYS A 132 -13.71 -3.59 6.30
C LYS A 132 -15.05 -3.50 5.57
N GLU A 133 -15.01 -3.67 4.26
CA GLU A 133 -16.19 -3.54 3.40
C GLU A 133 -16.33 -4.74 2.49
N LYS A 134 -17.45 -5.45 2.63
CA LYS A 134 -17.74 -6.65 1.82
C LYS A 134 -17.99 -6.30 0.36
N ASN A 135 -18.33 -5.04 0.06
CA ASN A 135 -18.66 -4.57 -1.27
C ASN A 135 -18.03 -3.21 -1.59
N ILE A 136 -17.75 -3.02 -2.87
CA ILE A 136 -17.10 -1.82 -3.39
C ILE A 136 -18.02 -0.60 -3.27
N ASP A 137 -19.33 -0.79 -3.37
CA ASP A 137 -20.28 0.32 -3.22
C ASP A 137 -20.41 0.81 -1.76
N GLY A 138 -20.16 -0.05 -0.77
CA GLY A 138 -20.03 0.33 0.64
C GLY A 138 -18.75 1.12 0.85
N LEU A 139 -17.64 0.59 0.34
CA LEU A 139 -16.34 1.24 0.33
C LEU A 139 -16.38 2.65 -0.27
N MET A 140 -16.96 2.79 -1.47
CA MET A 140 -17.12 4.08 -2.14
C MET A 140 -17.98 5.05 -1.32
N ARG A 141 -19.04 4.58 -0.64
CA ARG A 141 -19.84 5.45 0.23
C ARG A 141 -19.04 5.92 1.45
N SER A 142 -18.28 5.03 2.08
CA SER A 142 -17.42 5.36 3.22
C SER A 142 -16.35 6.39 2.82
N LEU A 143 -15.68 6.18 1.69
CA LEU A 143 -14.70 7.12 1.12
C LEU A 143 -15.29 8.51 0.82
N LEU A 144 -16.57 8.59 0.43
CA LEU A 144 -17.23 9.85 0.13
C LEU A 144 -17.80 10.57 1.37
N GLN A 145 -18.10 9.84 2.45
CA GLN A 145 -18.69 10.40 3.67
C GLN A 145 -17.63 10.93 4.63
N ASP A 146 -16.46 10.30 4.68
CA ASP A 146 -15.31 10.71 5.49
C ASP A 146 -14.08 10.84 4.59
N PRO A 147 -14.00 11.92 3.79
CA PRO A 147 -12.88 12.11 2.88
C PRO A 147 -11.60 12.36 3.67
N PHE A 148 -10.60 11.54 3.40
CA PHE A 148 -9.24 11.70 3.89
C PHE A 148 -8.71 13.10 3.48
N GLU A 149 -8.22 13.93 4.42
CA GLU A 149 -7.73 15.32 4.19
C GLU A 149 -6.44 15.48 3.29
N ILE A 150 -6.60 15.88 2.01
CA ILE A 150 -5.60 16.46 1.02
C ILE A 150 -4.39 15.58 0.54
N SER A 151 -3.95 15.53 -0.74
CA SER A 151 -3.36 16.63 -1.55
C SER A 151 -3.46 16.55 -3.10
N THR A 152 -4.06 15.53 -3.73
CA THR A 152 -4.23 15.49 -5.21
C THR A 152 -5.63 15.04 -5.67
N PRO A 153 -6.16 15.58 -6.79
CA PRO A 153 -7.38 15.06 -7.39
C PRO A 153 -7.11 13.69 -8.02
N ILE A 154 -7.87 12.67 -7.62
CA ILE A 154 -7.72 11.31 -8.13
C ILE A 154 -8.95 10.99 -8.97
N ASP A 155 -8.72 10.68 -10.25
CA ASP A 155 -9.82 10.40 -11.19
C ASP A 155 -10.44 9.00 -10.96
N TYR A 156 -9.66 8.04 -10.46
CA TYR A 156 -10.12 6.67 -10.21
C TYR A 156 -9.29 5.95 -9.13
N LEU A 157 -9.90 4.98 -8.45
CA LEU A 157 -9.21 4.04 -7.55
C LEU A 157 -9.20 2.64 -8.14
N TRP A 158 -8.15 1.89 -7.81
CA TRP A 158 -8.12 0.45 -8.00
C TRP A 158 -8.43 -0.26 -6.69
N PHE A 159 -9.23 -1.32 -6.74
CA PHE A 159 -9.59 -2.11 -5.58
C PHE A 159 -8.99 -3.50 -5.68
N TYR A 160 -8.29 -3.88 -4.62
CA TYR A 160 -7.63 -5.17 -4.51
C TYR A 160 -8.09 -5.92 -3.27
N ARG A 161 -8.02 -7.25 -3.31
CA ARG A 161 -8.32 -8.13 -2.18
C ARG A 161 -7.05 -8.84 -1.73
N PRO A 162 -6.70 -8.84 -0.43
CA PRO A 162 -5.69 -9.73 0.11
C PRO A 162 -6.06 -11.19 -0.14
N THR A 163 -5.14 -11.99 -0.68
CA THR A 163 -5.42 -13.42 -0.94
C THR A 163 -5.23 -14.28 0.31
N GLY A 164 -4.46 -13.78 1.28
CA GLY A 164 -3.95 -14.56 2.43
C GLY A 164 -2.65 -15.31 2.11
N GLU A 165 -2.23 -15.36 0.85
CA GLU A 165 -0.93 -15.90 0.48
C GLU A 165 0.17 -14.93 0.90
N SER A 166 1.18 -15.47 1.59
CA SER A 166 2.32 -14.69 2.06
C SER A 166 3.63 -15.46 1.91
N LYS A 167 4.71 -14.71 1.71
CA LYS A 167 6.06 -15.23 1.60
C LYS A 167 6.97 -14.53 2.61
N TYR A 168 7.47 -15.32 3.56
CA TYR A 168 8.39 -14.85 4.58
C TYR A 168 9.85 -14.98 4.11
N LEU A 169 10.64 -13.94 4.32
CA LEU A 169 12.08 -13.91 4.07
C LEU A 169 12.80 -13.37 5.30
N SER A 170 13.68 -14.18 5.88
CA SER A 170 14.58 -13.75 6.96
C SER A 170 15.89 -13.23 6.37
N PHE A 171 16.39 -12.14 6.93
CA PHE A 171 17.73 -11.62 6.65
C PHE A 171 18.62 -12.02 7.82
N ASN A 172 19.33 -13.13 7.65
CA ASN A 172 20.37 -13.50 8.60
C ASN A 172 21.54 -12.54 8.38
N ASN A 173 21.82 -11.71 9.41
CA ASN A 173 23.11 -11.02 9.53
C ASN A 173 24.17 -12.02 10.00
#